data_AF-A0A1I7H336-F1
#
_entry.id   AF-A0A1I7H336-F1
#
_cell.length_a   1.000
_cell.length_b   1.000
_cell.length_c   1.000
_cell.angle_alpha   90.00
_cell.angle_beta   90.00
_cell.angle_gamma   90.00
#
_symmetry.space_group_name_H-M   'P 1'
#
loop_
_entity.id
_entity.type
_entity.pdbx_description
1 polymer ?
#
loop_
_entity_poly.entity_id
_entity_poly.type
_entity_poly.pdbx_seq_one_letter_code
_entity_poly.pdbx_strand_id
1 'polypeptide(L)' 'MKAGYLVGKWIEKKLKSMGQNAIVTFLAKSVGKTVAKKIVSKVVAVGATAAAGYVASLLGASGSIAGPIGTIIGGATGWL' A
#
# COMPACT_ATOMS: atom_id res chain seq x y z
N MET A 1 -3.90 -2.64 14.90
CA MET A 1 -4.00 -1.30 14.28
C MET A 1 -2.68 -0.99 13.58
N LYS A 2 -2.55 -0.76 12.27
CA LYS A 2 -3.43 -0.97 11.11
C LYS A 2 -2.44 -1.21 9.95
N ALA A 3 -2.32 -2.45 9.46
CA ALA A 3 -1.47 -2.74 8.30
C ALA A 3 -1.80 -1.78 7.15
N GLY A 4 -3.09 -1.53 6.90
CA GLY A 4 -3.53 -0.52 5.93
C GLY A 4 -3.10 0.92 6.21
N TYR A 5 -2.96 1.35 7.48
CA TYR A 5 -2.47 2.68 7.82
C TYR A 5 -0.97 2.81 7.58
N LEU A 6 -0.20 1.78 7.93
CA LEU A 6 1.23 1.74 7.66
C LEU A 6 1.50 1.68 6.16
N VAL A 7 0.69 0.93 5.42
CA VAL A 7 0.72 0.93 3.95
C VAL A 7 0.42 2.33 3.41
N GLY A 8 -0.65 2.96 3.89
CA GLY A 8 -0.98 4.34 3.50
C GLY A 8 0.16 5.31 3.79
N LYS A 9 0.75 5.24 4.99
CA LYS A 9 1.83 6.14 5.44
C LYS A 9 3.13 5.88 4.67
N TRP A 10 3.41 4.62 4.33
CA TRP A 10 4.52 4.27 3.46
C TRP A 10 4.32 4.78 2.04
N ILE A 11 3.10 4.65 1.49
CA ILE A 11 2.77 5.19 0.17
C ILE A 11 2.91 6.72 0.16
N GLU A 12 2.42 7.43 1.19
CA GLU A 12 2.63 8.87 1.33
C GLU A 12 4.11 9.25 1.42
N LYS A 13 4.89 8.53 2.23
CA LYS A 13 6.33 8.77 2.36
C LYS A 13 7.06 8.50 1.04
N LYS A 14 6.71 7.41 0.35
CA LYS A 14 7.27 7.08 -0.95
C LYS A 14 6.81 8.04 -2.02
N LEU A 15 5.61 8.60 -1.98
CA LEU A 15 5.14 9.62 -2.93
C LEU A 15 6.02 10.87 -2.91
N LYS A 16 6.60 11.20 -1.75
CA LYS A 16 7.55 12.29 -1.60
C LYS A 16 8.94 11.98 -2.17
N SER A 17 9.32 10.71 -2.30
CA SER A 17 10.64 10.30 -2.79
C SER A 17 10.61 9.64 -4.19
N MET A 18 9.44 9.19 -4.63
CA MET A 18 9.20 8.43 -5.85
C MET A 18 7.80 8.78 -6.36
N GLY A 19 7.68 9.10 -7.65
CA GLY A 19 6.39 9.45 -8.24
C GLY A 19 5.33 8.34 -8.09
N GLN A 20 4.06 8.74 -8.12
CA GLN A 20 2.90 7.86 -7.97
C GLN A 20 2.95 6.61 -8.88
N ASN A 21 3.41 6.79 -10.13
CA ASN A 21 3.59 5.70 -11.11
C ASN A 21 4.64 4.66 -10.70
N ALA A 22 5.72 5.07 -10.02
CA ALA A 22 6.77 4.16 -9.57
C ALA A 22 6.26 3.25 -8.44
N ILE A 23 5.46 3.80 -7.53
CA ILE A 23 4.86 3.05 -6.42
C ILE A 23 3.81 2.06 -6.95
N VAL A 24 2.98 2.50 -7.90
CA VAL A 24 2.03 1.62 -8.58
C VAL A 24 2.77 0.47 -9.28
N THR A 25 3.87 0.75 -9.98
CA THR A 25 4.67 -0.28 -10.67
C THR A 25 5.31 -1.26 -9.67
N PHE A 26 5.76 -0.77 -8.54
CA PHE A 26 6.36 -1.58 -7.48
C PHE A 26 5.33 -2.50 -6.82
N LEU A 27 4.17 -1.97 -6.43
CA LEU A 27 3.06 -2.77 -5.89
C LEU A 27 2.47 -3.72 -6.95
N ALA A 28 2.45 -3.32 -8.23
CA ALA A 28 1.93 -4.14 -9.31
C ALA A 28 2.66 -5.48 -9.46
N LYS A 29 3.94 -5.56 -9.08
CA LYS A 29 4.71 -6.81 -9.07
C LYS A 29 4.17 -7.85 -8.09
N SER A 30 3.41 -7.41 -7.10
CA SER A 30 2.97 -8.25 -5.98
C SER A 30 1.47 -8.42 -5.88
N VAL A 31 0.69 -7.44 -6.32
CA VAL A 31 -0.78 -7.47 -6.20
C VAL A 31 -1.50 -7.22 -7.52
N GLY A 32 -0.75 -7.04 -8.60
CA GLY A 32 -1.29 -6.69 -9.90
C GLY A 32 -1.54 -5.18 -10.05
N LYS A 33 -1.43 -4.72 -11.30
CA LYS A 33 -1.44 -3.30 -11.67
C LYS A 33 -2.75 -2.59 -11.28
N THR A 34 -3.89 -3.28 -11.40
CA THR A 34 -5.22 -2.74 -11.13
C THR A 34 -5.44 -2.46 -9.64
N VAL A 35 -5.05 -3.40 -8.78
CA VAL A 35 -5.18 -3.26 -7.32
C VAL A 35 -4.19 -2.22 -6.79
N ALA A 36 -2.94 -2.27 -7.26
CA ALA A 36 -1.91 -1.28 -6.93
C ALA A 36 -2.36 0.15 -7.27
N LYS A 37 -2.91 0.37 -8.47
CA LYS A 37 -3.40 1.68 -8.89
C LYS A 37 -4.57 2.15 -8.02
N LYS A 38 -5.52 1.27 -7.70
CA LYS A 38 -6.64 1.60 -6.79
C LYS A 38 -6.15 1.97 -5.38
N ILE A 39 -5.23 1.19 -4.81
CA ILE A 39 -4.65 1.46 -3.48
C ILE A 39 -3.95 2.81 -3.47
N VAL A 40 -3.01 3.03 -4.39
CA VAL A 40 -2.22 4.27 -4.42
C VAL A 40 -3.11 5.48 -4.71
N SER A 41 -4.02 5.40 -5.70
CA SER A 41 -4.95 6.50 -5.98
C SER A 41 -5.86 6.81 -4.79
N LYS A 42 -6.34 5.80 -4.05
CA LYS A 42 -7.15 6.04 -2.86
C LYS A 42 -6.35 6.69 -1.74
N VAL A 43 -5.11 6.24 -1.51
CA VAL A 43 -4.21 6.87 -0.52
C VAL A 43 -3.90 8.32 -0.88
N VAL A 44 -3.70 8.64 -2.17
CA VAL A 44 -3.48 10.04 -2.60
C VAL A 44 -4.73 10.88 -2.47
N ALA A 45 -5.91 10.31 -2.74
CA ALA A 45 -7.16 11.05 -2.72
C ALA A 45 -7.67 11.36 -1.30
N VAL A 46 -7.52 10.44 -0.34
CA VAL A 46 -8.10 10.59 1.00
C VAL A 46 -7.07 10.54 2.14
N GLY A 47 -5.79 10.35 1.82
CA GLY A 47 -4.70 10.23 2.79
C GLY A 47 -4.58 8.84 3.42
N ALA A 48 -3.44 8.58 4.05
CA ALA A 48 -3.09 7.30 4.66
C ALA A 48 -4.13 6.81 5.67
N THR A 49 -4.68 7.72 6.48
CA THR A 49 -5.62 7.39 7.57
C THR A 49 -6.98 6.91 7.07
N ALA A 50 -7.54 7.58 6.07
CA ALA A 50 -8.83 7.21 5.50
C ALA A 50 -8.71 6.02 4.54
N ALA A 51 -7.60 5.94 3.79
CA ALA A 51 -7.31 4.76 2.96
C ALA A 51 -6.96 3.52 3.81
N ALA A 52 -6.54 3.69 5.06
CA ALA A 52 -6.18 2.58 5.95
C ALA A 52 -7.28 1.52 6.07
N GLY A 53 -8.55 1.94 6.13
CA GLY A 53 -9.68 1.02 6.19
C GLY A 53 -9.82 0.22 4.91
N TYR A 54 -9.76 0.89 3.76
CA TYR A 54 -9.84 0.25 2.44
C TYR A 54 -8.69 -0.72 2.18
N VAL A 55 -7.46 -0.30 2.47
CA VAL A 55 -6.27 -1.14 2.32
C VAL A 55 -6.32 -2.30 3.32
N ALA A 56 -6.75 -2.07 4.57
CA ALA A 56 -6.93 -3.14 5.55
C ALA A 56 -8.01 -4.14 5.12
N SER A 57 -9.11 -3.69 4.50
CA SER A 57 -10.13 -4.59 3.94
C SER A 57 -9.58 -5.42 2.78
N LEU A 58 -8.76 -4.84 1.90
CA LEU A 58 -8.08 -5.58 0.82
C LEU A 58 -7.05 -6.58 1.36
N LEU A 59 -6.31 -6.20 2.40
CA LEU A 59 -5.36 -7.07 3.08
C LEU A 59 -6.08 -8.20 3.85
N GLY A 60 -7.18 -7.88 4.53
CA GLY A 60 -7.94 -8.83 5.34
C GLY A 60 -8.80 -9.78 4.51
N ALA A 61 -9.35 -9.32 3.38
CA ALA A 61 -10.15 -10.14 2.47
C ALA A 61 -9.29 -10.99 1.52
N SER A 62 -8.01 -10.68 1.38
CA SER A 62 -7.08 -11.43 0.53
C SER A 62 -5.75 -11.59 1.26
N GLY A 63 -5.66 -12.61 2.12
CA GLY A 63 -4.41 -12.98 2.79
C GLY A 63 -3.25 -13.21 1.82
N SER A 64 -3.55 -13.61 0.59
CA SER A 64 -2.62 -13.76 -0.54
C SER A 64 -2.06 -12.43 -1.08
N ILE A 65 -2.76 -11.31 -0.87
CA ILE A 65 -2.32 -9.95 -1.23
C ILE A 65 -1.63 -9.29 -0.03
N ALA A 66 -2.05 -9.66 1.19
CA ALA A 66 -1.48 -9.14 2.42
C ALA A 66 -0.09 -9.63 2.75
N GLY A 67 0.23 -10.89 2.44
CA GLY A 67 1.61 -11.38 2.55
C GLY A 67 2.56 -10.50 1.72
N PRO A 68 2.40 -10.42 0.39
CA PRO A 68 3.29 -9.66 -0.47
C PRO A 68 3.35 -8.16 -0.15
N ILE A 69 2.22 -7.49 0.09
CA ILE A 69 2.21 -6.08 0.49
C ILE A 69 2.87 -5.90 1.86
N GLY A 70 2.53 -6.76 2.82
CA GLY A 70 3.06 -6.73 4.18
C GLY A 70 4.56 -6.96 4.21
N THR A 71 5.09 -7.90 3.42
CA THR A 71 6.54 -8.16 3.30
C THR A 71 7.25 -7.03 2.58
N ILE A 72 6.67 -6.48 1.52
CA ILE A 72 7.27 -5.36 0.79
C ILE A 72 7.38 -4.13 1.68
N ILE A 73 6.29 -3.80 2.34
CA ILE A 73 6.23 -2.60 3.18
C ILE A 73 6.99 -2.87 4.45
N GLY A 74 6.92 -4.09 4.99
CA GLY A 74 7.72 -4.52 6.12
C GLY A 74 9.22 -4.39 5.86
N GLY A 75 9.70 -4.90 4.72
CA GLY A 75 11.08 -4.70 4.30
C GLY A 75 11.43 -3.24 3.98
N ALA A 76 10.49 -2.47 3.43
CA ALA A 76 10.74 -1.08 3.01
C ALA A 76 10.54 -0.03 4.13
N THR A 77 9.85 -0.35 5.22
CA THR A 77 9.69 0.49 6.41
C THR A 77 10.52 0.02 7.60
N GLY A 78 11.24 -1.10 7.49
CA GLY A 78 11.97 -1.69 8.62
C GLY A 78 11.03 -2.29 9.67
N TRP A 79 9.93 -2.88 9.23
CA TRP A 79 8.96 -3.63 10.04
C TRP A 79 9.45 -5.08 10.26
N LEU A 80 10.70 -5.20 10.70
CA LEU A 80 11.25 -6.34 11.43
C LEU A 80 11.34 -5.95 12.90
#